data_AF-A0A239IX95-F1
#
_entry.id   AF-A0A239IX95-F1
#
_cell.length_a   1.000
_cell.length_b   1.000
_cell.length_c   1.000
_cell.angle_alpha   90.00
_cell.angle_beta   90.00
_cell.angle_gamma   90.00
#
_symmetry.space_group_name_H-M   'P 1'
#
loop_
_entity.id
_entity.type
_entity.pdbx_description
1 polymer ?
#
loop_
_entity_poly.entity_id
_entity_poly.type
_entity_poly.pdbx_seq_one_letter_code
_entity_poly.pdbx_strand_id
1 'polypeptide(L)'
;MGAREGGPPQGRLVVGVDIGNSTTEACLAAVAPDGSISYLATDLTRTTGVKGTPDNTAGALAAIRGALARAGLGAADVDAVLLNEATPVISGLAMETITETIITESTMIGHNPATPGGEGLGVGTTVAMAELPGQPPGTPVVCVVPAGADFDDVAAAVNAAVAAGVDVVAAVLAGDDAVLVTNRLHRPIPVVDEVAAVERVPLGMLAAVEVAPPGRTIRTLSNSYGLATVFGLDPAQTRQVSPVARALTGNRSAVVVRTPSGDVTDRRIPVGELVLRGAGKTLRVDVDAGAEAIMDTVARVQPLDDADGEPGTHVGGMLAQVRDTMADVMDVAGQPAVPVAEIAIRDVLAVDTFVPAEVRGGLAGEVALENAVALAAMVRTSRSRMQLVADRVSEQLGAAARIGGVEGEMAVGGALTTPGVDRPVAVLDLGGGSTDAALLTRDGECTAVHVAGAGELVTKLVDSELALDDREVAEEVKRFPLAKVESFFHLRHEDGTVQFVDQPLPPHVFARVVVLTPEGPAPVPTRHGLDHVRRVRREAKRRVFVVNALRALRQVAPGGNLRALDFVVLLGGSALDFEIPDLVADALAPYGVVCGTGNVLGTEGPRTAVAAGLVRAHAARPVECPTG
;
A
#
# COMPACT_ATOMS: atom_id res chain seq x y z
N MET A 1 30.82 40.16 -15.77
CA MET A 1 30.61 41.63 -15.59
C MET A 1 29.12 41.85 -15.48
N GLY A 2 28.52 42.38 -14.41
CA GLY A 2 29.07 42.95 -13.19
C GLY A 2 28.52 42.25 -11.95
N ALA A 3 29.39 42.14 -10.93
CA ALA A 3 29.00 41.74 -9.59
C ALA A 3 28.09 42.82 -9.00
N ARG A 4 26.88 42.45 -8.59
CA ARG A 4 26.13 43.25 -7.62
C ARG A 4 26.73 42.93 -6.25
N GLU A 5 27.63 43.79 -5.80
CA GLU A 5 27.95 43.92 -4.37
C GLU A 5 26.69 44.45 -3.68
N GLY A 6 25.86 43.55 -3.16
CA GLY A 6 24.84 43.89 -2.17
C GLY A 6 25.51 43.91 -0.81
N GLY A 7 25.42 45.04 -0.09
CA GLY A 7 25.79 45.09 1.33
C GLY A 7 25.00 44.06 2.16
N PRO A 8 25.40 43.79 3.42
CA PRO A 8 24.72 42.82 4.26
C PRO A 8 23.22 43.14 4.32
N PRO A 9 22.35 42.11 4.31
CA PRO A 9 20.90 42.31 4.27
C PRO A 9 20.46 43.25 5.39
N GLN A 10 19.71 44.30 5.05
CA GLN A 10 19.15 45.24 6.02
C GLN A 10 17.98 44.57 6.75
N GLY A 11 18.27 43.79 7.80
CA GLY A 11 17.25 43.10 8.59
C GLY A 11 17.86 42.06 9.53
N ARG A 12 17.06 41.56 10.47
CA ARG A 12 17.46 40.44 11.32
C ARG A 12 17.44 39.14 10.52
N LEU A 13 18.50 38.35 10.59
CA LEU A 13 18.60 37.06 9.93
C LEU A 13 17.95 35.98 10.79
N VAL A 14 16.90 35.37 10.25
CA VAL A 14 16.06 34.41 10.95
C VAL A 14 16.00 33.12 10.16
N VAL A 15 16.11 32.00 10.86
CA VAL A 15 15.95 30.66 10.28
C VAL A 15 14.72 29.99 10.87
N GLY A 16 13.71 29.71 10.05
CA GLY A 16 12.64 28.79 10.40
C GLY A 16 13.07 27.34 10.15
N VAL A 17 12.83 26.44 11.10
CA VAL A 17 13.22 25.04 11.04
C VAL A 17 12.01 24.17 11.35
N ASP A 18 11.62 23.36 10.39
CA ASP A 18 10.61 22.34 10.53
C ASP A 18 11.26 20.98 10.73
N ILE A 19 10.98 20.32 11.85
CA ILE A 19 11.35 18.94 12.10
C ILE A 19 10.11 18.09 11.88
N GLY A 20 10.01 17.51 10.67
CA GLY A 20 8.97 16.56 10.29
C GLY A 20 9.38 15.10 10.57
N ASN A 21 8.47 14.15 10.27
CA ASN A 21 8.71 12.72 10.50
C ASN A 21 9.80 12.14 9.59
N SER A 22 9.92 12.65 8.36
CA SER A 22 10.87 12.13 7.35
C SER A 22 11.92 13.14 6.95
N THR A 23 11.55 14.43 6.89
CA THR A 23 12.44 15.53 6.50
C THR A 23 12.53 16.57 7.61
N THR A 24 13.73 17.15 7.75
CA THR A 24 13.98 18.36 8.52
C THR A 24 14.33 19.47 7.53
N GLU A 25 13.58 20.56 7.53
CA GLU A 25 13.59 21.58 6.49
C GLU A 25 13.89 22.95 7.12
N ALA A 26 14.78 23.72 6.51
CA ALA A 26 15.18 25.04 6.98
C ALA A 26 14.86 26.11 5.93
N CYS A 27 14.38 27.26 6.39
CA CYS A 27 14.09 28.45 5.59
C CYS A 27 14.79 29.66 6.21
N LEU A 28 15.78 30.20 5.50
CA LEU A 28 16.55 31.38 5.90
C LEU A 28 15.98 32.63 5.25
N ALA A 29 15.75 33.67 6.05
CA ALA A 29 15.27 34.95 5.58
C ALA A 29 15.88 36.12 6.34
N ALA A 30 15.94 37.28 5.69
CA ALA A 30 16.13 38.56 6.35
C ALA A 30 14.77 39.22 6.63
N VAL A 31 14.53 39.58 7.88
CA VAL A 31 13.31 40.27 8.32
C VAL A 31 13.64 41.71 8.66
N ALA A 32 13.12 42.65 7.88
CA ALA A 32 13.33 44.08 8.09
C ALA A 32 12.49 44.60 9.28
N PRO A 33 12.84 45.77 9.85
CA PRO A 33 12.10 46.35 10.97
C PRO A 33 10.61 46.65 10.70
N ASP A 34 10.23 46.83 9.43
CA ASP A 34 8.85 47.04 8.99
C ASP A 34 8.05 45.73 8.81
N GLY A 35 8.68 44.58 9.10
CA GLY A 35 8.09 43.25 8.95
C GLY A 35 8.17 42.69 7.53
N SER A 36 8.81 43.40 6.58
CA SER A 36 9.04 42.85 5.25
C SER A 36 10.06 41.70 5.30
N ILE A 37 9.80 40.66 4.52
CA ILE A 37 10.58 39.41 4.51
C ILE A 37 11.27 39.26 3.17
N SER A 38 12.59 39.06 3.21
CA SER A 38 13.38 38.63 2.05
C SER A 38 13.88 37.21 2.29
N TYR A 39 13.24 36.22 1.64
CA TYR A 39 13.71 34.84 1.66
C TYR A 39 15.03 34.71 0.91
N LEU A 40 16.02 34.07 1.53
CA LEU A 40 17.39 34.00 1.02
C LEU A 40 17.75 32.61 0.51
N ALA A 41 17.43 31.58 1.29
CA ALA A 41 17.75 30.19 0.95
C ALA A 41 16.89 29.21 1.74
N THR A 42 16.74 28.01 1.20
CA THR A 42 16.14 26.85 1.85
C THR A 42 17.12 25.67 1.79
N ASP A 43 16.99 24.73 2.71
CA ASP A 43 17.67 23.45 2.60
C ASP A 43 16.90 22.36 3.36
N LEU A 44 17.14 21.10 3.01
CA LEU A 44 16.45 19.97 3.61
C LEU A 44 17.41 18.81 3.84
N THR A 45 17.15 18.05 4.90
CA THR A 45 17.83 16.78 5.19
C THR A 45 16.82 15.74 5.67
N ARG A 46 17.25 14.48 5.74
CA ARG A 46 16.48 13.43 6.41
C ARG A 46 16.44 13.72 7.91
N THR A 47 15.27 13.55 8.54
CA THR A 47 15.14 13.64 10.00
C THR A 47 16.00 12.59 10.67
N THR A 48 16.77 13.02 11.68
CA THR A 48 17.63 12.15 12.49
C THR A 48 16.87 11.70 13.75
N GLY A 49 16.65 10.39 13.89
CA GLY A 49 15.82 9.84 14.98
C GLY A 49 14.33 10.10 14.79
N VAL A 50 13.53 9.91 15.84
CA VAL A 50 12.08 10.12 15.82
C VAL A 50 11.75 11.61 16.01
N LYS A 51 10.72 12.12 15.34
CA LYS A 51 10.28 13.52 15.46
C LYS A 51 10.00 13.88 16.92
N GLY A 52 10.53 15.02 17.36
CA GLY A 52 10.40 15.53 18.72
C GLY A 52 11.41 14.96 19.72
N THR A 53 12.42 14.20 19.29
CA THR A 53 13.47 13.69 20.18
C THR A 53 14.78 14.50 20.08
N PRO A 54 15.67 14.39 21.08
CA PRO A 54 16.94 15.11 21.05
C PRO A 54 17.86 14.76 19.88
N ASP A 55 17.67 13.60 19.25
CA ASP A 55 18.41 13.17 18.06
C ASP A 55 18.16 14.08 16.86
N ASN A 56 17.02 14.77 16.82
CA ASN A 56 16.68 15.71 15.74
C ASN A 56 17.64 16.91 15.68
N THR A 57 18.40 17.18 16.75
CA THR A 57 19.40 18.25 16.81
C THR A 57 20.38 18.18 15.62
N ALA A 58 20.85 16.97 15.29
CA ALA A 58 21.84 16.78 14.22
C ALA A 58 21.26 17.14 12.84
N GLY A 59 20.05 16.67 12.54
CA GLY A 59 19.32 17.02 11.31
C GLY A 59 19.00 18.51 11.23
N ALA A 60 18.53 19.12 12.32
CA ALA A 60 18.24 20.56 12.37
C ALA A 60 19.49 21.40 12.08
N LEU A 61 20.62 21.11 12.73
CA LEU A 61 21.88 21.81 12.48
C LEU A 61 22.38 21.62 11.05
N ALA A 62 22.22 20.43 10.47
CA ALA A 62 22.59 20.17 9.08
C ALA A 62 21.77 21.03 8.10
N ALA A 63 20.44 21.06 8.24
CA ALA A 63 19.56 21.87 7.40
C ALA A 63 19.85 23.38 7.56
N ILE A 64 20.03 23.87 8.80
CA ILE A 64 20.37 25.28 9.06
C ILE A 64 21.69 25.65 8.37
N ARG A 65 22.74 24.84 8.55
CA ARG A 65 24.06 25.10 7.96
C ARG A 65 24.02 25.03 6.43
N GLY A 66 23.23 24.13 5.86
CA GLY A 66 23.06 24.05 4.41
C GLY A 66 22.36 25.28 3.83
N ALA A 67 21.29 25.78 4.48
CA ALA A 67 20.62 27.01 4.07
C ALA A 67 21.56 28.23 4.15
N LEU A 68 22.34 28.35 5.23
CA LEU A 68 23.36 29.39 5.38
C LEU A 68 24.44 29.33 4.29
N ALA A 69 24.96 28.13 4.01
CA ALA A 69 25.99 27.92 3.00
C ALA A 69 25.51 28.32 1.59
N ARG A 70 24.25 28.00 1.24
CA ARG A 70 23.64 28.42 -0.04
C ARG A 70 23.52 29.94 -0.17
N ALA A 71 23.32 30.64 0.95
CA ALA A 71 23.29 32.10 1.00
C ALA A 71 24.68 32.75 1.15
N GLY A 72 25.75 31.96 1.30
CA GLY A 72 27.10 32.46 1.55
C GLY A 72 27.28 33.09 2.93
N LEU A 73 26.48 32.69 3.92
CA LEU A 73 26.45 33.21 5.29
C LEU A 73 26.99 32.20 6.29
N GLY A 74 27.39 32.67 7.47
CA GLY A 74 27.85 31.86 8.60
C GLY A 74 26.84 31.81 9.74
N ALA A 75 27.05 30.88 10.68
CA ALA A 75 26.19 30.77 11.87
C ALA A 75 26.23 32.03 12.77
N ALA A 76 27.35 32.75 12.77
CA ALA A 76 27.52 33.99 13.54
C ALA A 76 26.65 35.15 13.04
N ASP A 77 26.11 35.05 11.81
CA ASP A 77 25.24 36.06 11.22
C ASP A 77 23.76 35.85 11.63
N VAL A 78 23.41 34.71 12.24
CA VAL A 78 22.02 34.35 12.58
C VAL A 78 21.58 35.01 13.88
N ASP A 79 20.52 35.81 13.84
CA ASP A 79 19.92 36.44 15.02
C ASP A 79 19.00 35.48 15.78
N ALA A 80 18.22 34.67 15.06
CA ALA A 80 17.29 33.73 15.68
C ALA A 80 17.01 32.49 14.84
N VAL A 81 16.86 31.36 15.53
CA VAL A 81 16.34 30.09 14.98
C VAL A 81 14.99 29.79 15.61
N LEU A 82 14.02 29.45 14.79
CA LEU A 82 12.65 29.17 15.17
C LEU A 82 12.33 27.73 14.81
N LEU A 83 12.09 26.88 15.80
CA LEU A 83 11.71 25.48 15.59
C LEU A 83 10.19 25.33 15.69
N ASN A 84 9.58 24.46 14.89
CA ASN A 84 8.19 24.10 15.09
C ASN A 84 8.00 23.32 16.40
N GLU A 85 6.84 23.50 17.02
CA GLU A 85 6.38 22.62 18.09
C GLU A 85 5.89 21.31 17.47
N ALA A 86 6.82 20.38 17.28
CA ALA A 86 6.52 19.03 16.87
C ALA A 86 6.10 18.17 18.07
N THR A 87 4.91 17.58 17.99
CA THR A 87 4.56 16.42 18.84
C THR A 87 4.98 15.13 18.15
N PRO A 88 5.67 14.21 18.86
CA PRO A 88 5.96 12.88 18.34
C PRO A 88 4.69 12.17 17.89
N VAL A 89 4.72 11.64 16.66
CA VAL A 89 3.66 10.81 16.09
C VAL A 89 4.30 9.51 15.65
N ILE A 90 3.75 8.39 16.13
CA ILE A 90 4.15 7.05 15.68
C ILE A 90 2.93 6.39 15.07
N SER A 91 3.13 5.81 13.90
CA SER A 91 2.12 5.05 13.18
C SER A 91 2.44 3.56 13.20
N GLY A 92 1.43 2.73 13.36
CA GLY A 92 1.52 1.28 13.14
C GLY A 92 0.61 0.80 12.04
N LEU A 93 0.93 -0.37 11.49
CA LEU A 93 0.22 -1.01 10.40
C LEU A 93 0.03 -2.49 10.72
N ALA A 94 -1.20 -2.96 10.59
CA ALA A 94 -1.55 -4.38 10.67
C ALA A 94 -2.41 -4.75 9.47
N MET A 95 -2.45 -6.03 9.12
CA MET A 95 -3.35 -6.56 8.11
C MET A 95 -3.88 -7.91 8.60
N GLU A 96 -5.20 -8.08 8.50
CA GLU A 96 -5.88 -9.31 8.90
C GLU A 96 -6.62 -9.90 7.72
N THR A 97 -6.37 -11.17 7.43
CA THR A 97 -7.14 -11.93 6.44
C THR A 97 -8.45 -12.39 7.07
N ILE A 98 -9.57 -11.94 6.50
CA ILE A 98 -10.92 -12.13 7.09
C ILE A 98 -11.73 -13.20 6.39
N THR A 99 -11.24 -13.76 5.27
CA THR A 99 -11.81 -14.94 4.61
C THR A 99 -10.79 -16.01 4.35
N GLU A 100 -11.24 -17.26 4.27
CA GLU A 100 -10.43 -18.35 3.73
C GLU A 100 -11.26 -19.24 2.80
N THR A 101 -10.60 -19.69 1.74
CA THR A 101 -11.06 -20.70 0.82
C THR A 101 -10.50 -22.06 1.24
N ILE A 102 -11.40 -23.06 1.39
CA ILE A 102 -11.03 -24.43 1.75
C ILE A 102 -11.57 -25.40 0.72
N ILE A 103 -10.70 -26.27 0.20
CA ILE A 103 -11.03 -27.44 -0.62
C ILE A 103 -11.03 -28.67 0.29
N THR A 104 -12.17 -29.38 0.39
CA THR A 104 -12.24 -30.65 1.13
C THR A 104 -12.11 -31.85 0.20
N GLU A 105 -11.57 -32.95 0.75
CA GLU A 105 -11.41 -34.25 0.05
C GLU A 105 -10.65 -34.19 -1.29
N SER A 106 -9.82 -33.17 -1.52
CA SER A 106 -9.08 -33.02 -2.77
C SER A 106 -10.00 -32.98 -4.01
N THR A 107 -11.20 -32.40 -3.87
CA THR A 107 -12.27 -32.47 -4.89
C THR A 107 -11.98 -31.67 -6.17
N MET A 108 -10.98 -30.79 -6.17
CA MET A 108 -10.68 -29.90 -7.29
C MET A 108 -9.18 -29.66 -7.45
N ILE A 109 -8.74 -29.53 -8.71
CA ILE A 109 -7.43 -29.00 -9.10
C ILE A 109 -7.67 -27.79 -10.01
N GLY A 110 -7.21 -26.63 -9.58
CA GLY A 110 -7.55 -25.33 -10.19
C GLY A 110 -6.37 -24.39 -10.43
N HIS A 111 -5.12 -24.86 -10.36
CA HIS A 111 -3.91 -24.02 -10.44
C HIS A 111 -3.65 -23.42 -11.83
N ASN A 112 -4.31 -23.94 -12.87
CA ASN A 112 -4.31 -23.40 -14.23
C ASN A 112 -2.88 -23.22 -14.83
N PRO A 113 -2.17 -24.33 -15.13
CA PRO A 113 -0.80 -24.30 -15.64
C PRO A 113 -0.70 -23.53 -16.96
N ALA A 114 0.51 -23.05 -17.27
CA ALA A 114 0.75 -22.26 -18.48
C ALA A 114 0.75 -23.14 -19.75
N THR A 115 1.16 -24.40 -19.63
CA THR A 115 1.44 -25.33 -20.71
C THR A 115 0.62 -26.64 -20.65
N PRO A 116 -0.71 -26.62 -20.36
CA PRO A 116 -1.50 -27.85 -20.37
C PRO A 116 -1.52 -28.45 -21.79
N GLY A 117 -1.58 -29.78 -21.84
CA GLY A 117 -1.52 -30.57 -23.05
C GLY A 117 -2.90 -30.91 -23.61
N GLY A 118 -2.98 -31.00 -24.94
CA GLY A 118 -4.22 -31.34 -25.63
C GLY A 118 -5.36 -30.34 -25.40
N GLU A 119 -6.57 -30.74 -25.77
CA GLU A 119 -7.79 -29.92 -25.65
C GLU A 119 -9.02 -30.84 -25.47
N GLY A 120 -10.06 -30.30 -24.86
CA GLY A 120 -11.36 -30.96 -24.73
C GLY A 120 -11.76 -31.30 -23.29
N LEU A 121 -12.81 -32.10 -23.16
CA LEU A 121 -13.36 -32.58 -21.90
C LEU A 121 -13.25 -34.10 -21.86
N GLY A 122 -12.60 -34.65 -20.84
CA GLY A 122 -12.56 -36.08 -20.55
C GLY A 122 -13.24 -36.36 -19.22
N VAL A 123 -14.15 -37.33 -19.19
CA VAL A 123 -14.88 -37.75 -17.98
C VAL A 123 -14.71 -39.24 -17.80
N GLY A 124 -14.15 -39.68 -16.67
CA GLY A 124 -13.84 -41.08 -16.43
C GLY A 124 -13.40 -41.33 -14.99
N THR A 125 -13.10 -42.59 -14.68
CA THR A 125 -12.62 -42.96 -13.34
C THR A 125 -11.11 -42.72 -13.24
N THR A 126 -10.66 -42.09 -12.16
CA THR A 126 -9.24 -41.87 -11.87
C THR A 126 -8.53 -43.20 -11.63
N VAL A 127 -7.46 -43.48 -12.37
CA VAL A 127 -6.68 -44.73 -12.30
C VAL A 127 -5.20 -44.38 -12.31
N ALA A 128 -4.41 -45.01 -11.44
CA ALA A 128 -2.96 -44.83 -11.45
C ALA A 128 -2.36 -45.37 -12.75
N MET A 129 -1.34 -44.70 -13.30
CA MET A 129 -0.68 -45.12 -14.55
C MET A 129 -0.31 -46.62 -14.57
N ALA A 130 0.19 -47.15 -13.46
CA ALA A 130 0.59 -48.55 -13.32
C ALA A 130 -0.58 -49.55 -13.44
N GLU A 131 -1.82 -49.10 -13.21
CA GLU A 131 -3.03 -49.94 -13.23
C GLU A 131 -3.77 -49.89 -14.57
N LEU A 132 -3.33 -49.05 -15.52
CA LEU A 132 -3.92 -48.95 -16.85
C LEU A 132 -4.02 -50.31 -17.58
N PRO A 133 -3.01 -51.20 -17.57
CA PRO A 133 -3.08 -52.47 -18.28
C PRO A 133 -4.16 -53.43 -17.74
N GLY A 134 -4.61 -53.23 -16.49
CA GLY A 134 -5.61 -54.06 -15.84
C GLY A 134 -7.06 -53.59 -16.06
N GLN A 135 -7.26 -52.46 -16.75
CA GLN A 135 -8.60 -51.88 -16.92
C GLN A 135 -9.44 -52.61 -17.97
N PRO A 136 -10.75 -52.77 -17.76
CA PRO A 136 -11.62 -53.42 -18.73
C PRO A 136 -11.77 -52.57 -20.00
N PRO A 137 -11.79 -53.17 -21.20
CA PRO A 137 -12.02 -52.46 -22.45
C PRO A 137 -13.32 -51.64 -22.43
N GLY A 138 -13.27 -50.44 -23.01
CA GLY A 138 -14.39 -49.49 -23.08
C GLY A 138 -14.68 -48.73 -21.78
N THR A 139 -13.93 -48.97 -20.70
CA THR A 139 -14.06 -48.18 -19.46
C THR A 139 -13.39 -46.82 -19.64
N PRO A 140 -14.09 -45.70 -19.48
CA PRO A 140 -13.49 -44.37 -19.56
C PRO A 140 -12.65 -44.10 -18.31
N VAL A 141 -11.36 -43.81 -18.50
CA VAL A 141 -10.41 -43.60 -17.39
C VAL A 141 -9.64 -42.29 -17.52
N VAL A 142 -9.40 -41.67 -16.36
CA VAL A 142 -8.49 -40.53 -16.21
C VAL A 142 -7.19 -41.06 -15.63
N CYS A 143 -6.11 -41.02 -16.41
CA CYS A 143 -4.80 -41.51 -15.97
C CYS A 143 -4.15 -40.53 -14.99
N VAL A 144 -3.78 -41.01 -13.81
CA VAL A 144 -3.03 -40.23 -12.80
C VAL A 144 -1.58 -40.69 -12.83
N VAL A 145 -0.68 -39.77 -13.18
CA VAL A 145 0.75 -40.04 -13.40
C VAL A 145 1.56 -39.50 -12.21
N PRO A 146 2.30 -40.36 -11.49
CA PRO A 146 3.10 -39.94 -10.33
C PRO A 146 4.31 -39.10 -10.75
N ALA A 147 4.91 -38.41 -9.77
CA ALA A 147 6.18 -37.72 -9.96
C ALA A 147 7.30 -38.69 -10.36
N GLY A 148 8.20 -38.24 -11.23
CA GLY A 148 9.38 -39.00 -11.67
C GLY A 148 9.13 -40.02 -12.79
N ALA A 149 7.91 -40.12 -13.32
CA ALA A 149 7.65 -40.87 -14.55
C ALA A 149 8.22 -40.13 -15.77
N ASP A 150 8.90 -40.85 -16.66
CA ASP A 150 9.41 -40.28 -17.91
C ASP A 150 8.27 -40.05 -18.92
N PHE A 151 8.26 -38.91 -19.61
CA PHE A 151 7.17 -38.54 -20.52
C PHE A 151 7.02 -39.51 -21.70
N ASP A 152 8.11 -40.13 -22.18
CA ASP A 152 8.04 -41.12 -23.28
C ASP A 152 7.39 -42.41 -22.79
N ASP A 153 7.71 -42.85 -21.57
CA ASP A 153 7.09 -44.02 -20.94
C ASP A 153 5.60 -43.79 -20.65
N VAL A 154 5.23 -42.58 -20.21
CA VAL A 154 3.83 -42.18 -20.00
C VAL A 154 3.06 -42.27 -21.31
N ALA A 155 3.58 -41.68 -22.39
CA ALA A 155 2.94 -41.72 -23.70
C ALA A 155 2.81 -43.15 -24.24
N ALA A 156 3.86 -43.97 -24.08
CA ALA A 156 3.86 -45.37 -24.47
C ALA A 156 2.80 -46.19 -23.70
N ALA A 157 2.71 -45.99 -22.38
CA ALA A 157 1.73 -46.65 -21.53
C ALA A 157 0.28 -46.29 -21.92
N VAL A 158 0.00 -45.01 -22.17
CA VAL A 158 -1.32 -44.55 -22.62
C VAL A 158 -1.66 -45.13 -23.99
N ASN A 159 -0.74 -45.07 -24.96
CA ASN A 159 -0.96 -45.64 -26.29
C ASN A 159 -1.20 -47.15 -26.25
N ALA A 160 -0.47 -47.89 -25.40
CA ALA A 160 -0.63 -49.32 -25.22
C ALA A 160 -2.01 -49.67 -24.61
N ALA A 161 -2.46 -48.91 -23.60
CA ALA A 161 -3.77 -49.07 -23.00
C ALA A 161 -4.91 -48.82 -24.01
N VAL A 162 -4.79 -47.75 -24.81
CA VAL A 162 -5.75 -47.44 -25.88
C VAL A 162 -5.76 -48.55 -26.94
N ALA A 163 -4.60 -49.07 -27.33
CA ALA A 163 -4.51 -50.19 -28.27
C ALA A 163 -5.12 -51.50 -27.71
N ALA A 164 -5.07 -51.69 -26.40
CA ALA A 164 -5.73 -52.80 -25.69
C ALA A 164 -7.25 -52.59 -25.51
N GLY A 165 -7.79 -51.43 -25.95
CA GLY A 165 -9.21 -51.11 -25.93
C GLY A 165 -9.69 -50.34 -24.69
N VAL A 166 -8.78 -49.88 -23.82
CA VAL A 166 -9.11 -48.99 -22.70
C VAL A 166 -9.39 -47.58 -23.23
N ASP A 167 -10.50 -46.95 -22.79
CA ASP A 167 -10.82 -45.58 -23.21
C ASP A 167 -10.15 -44.56 -22.28
N VAL A 168 -8.86 -44.29 -22.49
CA VAL A 168 -8.17 -43.23 -21.75
C VAL A 168 -8.68 -41.89 -22.26
N VAL A 169 -9.44 -41.16 -21.43
CA VAL A 169 -10.14 -39.93 -21.82
C VAL A 169 -9.43 -38.65 -21.40
N ALA A 170 -8.55 -38.72 -20.41
CA ALA A 170 -7.76 -37.59 -19.92
C ALA A 170 -6.55 -38.08 -19.09
N ALA A 171 -5.62 -37.17 -18.78
CA ALA A 171 -4.53 -37.46 -17.83
C ALA A 171 -4.22 -36.28 -16.89
N VAL A 172 -3.69 -36.60 -15.72
CA VAL A 172 -3.23 -35.67 -14.68
C VAL A 172 -1.79 -36.02 -14.30
N LEU A 173 -0.87 -35.07 -14.43
CA LEU A 173 0.58 -35.28 -14.29
C LEU A 173 1.17 -34.41 -13.18
N ALA A 174 2.17 -34.94 -12.48
CA ALA A 174 3.00 -34.14 -11.56
C ALA A 174 4.05 -33.28 -12.28
N GLY A 175 4.72 -33.81 -13.31
CA GLY A 175 5.76 -33.09 -14.07
C GLY A 175 5.18 -32.15 -15.14
N ASP A 176 5.93 -31.11 -15.53
CA ASP A 176 5.63 -30.16 -16.62
C ASP A 176 5.87 -30.79 -18.00
N ASP A 177 5.13 -31.86 -18.28
CA ASP A 177 5.34 -32.72 -19.45
C ASP A 177 4.07 -32.89 -20.30
N ALA A 178 2.97 -32.18 -20.03
CA ALA A 178 1.70 -32.44 -20.71
C ALA A 178 1.80 -32.28 -22.22
N VAL A 179 2.51 -31.26 -22.70
CA VAL A 179 2.74 -31.04 -24.14
C VAL A 179 3.62 -32.14 -24.74
N LEU A 180 4.64 -32.60 -24.02
CA LEU A 180 5.55 -33.65 -24.48
C LEU A 180 4.83 -34.99 -24.66
N VAL A 181 3.98 -35.34 -23.67
CA VAL A 181 3.14 -36.53 -23.71
C VAL A 181 2.12 -36.44 -24.83
N THR A 182 1.34 -35.35 -24.88
CA THR A 182 0.22 -35.23 -25.84
C THR A 182 0.68 -35.23 -27.30
N ASN A 183 1.86 -34.69 -27.61
CA ASN A 183 2.46 -34.77 -28.95
C ASN A 183 2.80 -36.19 -29.43
N ARG A 184 2.78 -37.18 -28.53
CA ARG A 184 3.14 -38.58 -28.80
C ARG A 184 1.95 -39.53 -28.70
N LEU A 185 0.76 -39.03 -28.34
CA LEU A 185 -0.44 -39.85 -28.26
C LEU A 185 -1.04 -40.04 -29.65
N HIS A 186 -1.50 -41.27 -29.93
CA HIS A 186 -2.21 -41.56 -31.18
C HIS A 186 -3.60 -40.90 -31.25
N ARG A 187 -4.20 -40.63 -30.08
CA ARG A 187 -5.48 -39.93 -29.93
C ARG A 187 -5.27 -38.77 -28.95
N PRO A 188 -5.65 -37.53 -29.32
CA PRO A 188 -5.53 -36.40 -28.41
C PRO A 188 -6.51 -36.53 -27.25
N ILE A 189 -6.03 -36.20 -26.05
CA ILE A 189 -6.81 -36.13 -24.81
C ILE A 189 -6.40 -34.86 -24.04
N PRO A 190 -7.29 -34.26 -23.23
CA PRO A 190 -6.93 -33.19 -22.32
C PRO A 190 -5.98 -33.71 -21.22
N VAL A 191 -4.90 -32.97 -20.98
CA VAL A 191 -3.88 -33.29 -19.97
C VAL A 191 -3.56 -32.06 -19.12
N VAL A 192 -3.68 -32.21 -17.81
CA VAL A 192 -3.29 -31.20 -16.81
C VAL A 192 -2.03 -31.65 -16.11
N ASP A 193 -0.99 -30.83 -16.13
CA ASP A 193 0.32 -31.05 -15.51
C ASP A 193 0.58 -30.12 -14.31
N GLU A 194 1.79 -30.19 -13.77
CA GLU A 194 2.27 -29.40 -12.63
C GLU A 194 1.42 -29.62 -11.35
N VAL A 195 0.81 -30.79 -11.20
CA VAL A 195 0.05 -31.13 -9.99
C VAL A 195 1.01 -31.55 -8.88
N ALA A 196 1.39 -30.57 -8.04
CA ALA A 196 2.43 -30.73 -7.03
C ALA A 196 2.23 -31.92 -6.07
N ALA A 197 0.99 -32.16 -5.62
CA ALA A 197 0.62 -33.25 -4.73
C ALA A 197 -0.27 -34.29 -5.44
N VAL A 198 0.17 -34.76 -6.62
CA VAL A 198 -0.57 -35.72 -7.45
C VAL A 198 -0.92 -37.02 -6.72
N GLU A 199 -0.11 -37.43 -5.74
CA GLU A 199 -0.34 -38.61 -4.90
C GLU A 199 -1.55 -38.48 -3.98
N ARG A 200 -2.04 -37.25 -3.75
CA ARG A 200 -3.25 -36.97 -2.97
C ARG A 200 -4.51 -36.92 -3.84
N VAL A 201 -4.41 -37.13 -5.15
CA VAL A 201 -5.56 -37.27 -6.06
C VAL A 201 -6.28 -38.59 -5.73
N PRO A 202 -7.58 -38.56 -5.38
CA PRO A 202 -8.33 -39.78 -5.09
C PRO A 202 -8.38 -40.70 -6.30
N LEU A 203 -8.02 -41.97 -6.12
CA LEU A 203 -8.13 -43.02 -7.15
C LEU A 203 -9.48 -43.76 -7.04
N GLY A 204 -9.93 -44.36 -8.14
CA GLY A 204 -11.22 -45.06 -8.21
C GLY A 204 -12.47 -44.17 -8.17
N MET A 205 -12.31 -42.85 -8.27
CA MET A 205 -13.40 -41.87 -8.23
C MET A 205 -13.72 -41.35 -9.63
N LEU A 206 -14.97 -40.93 -9.85
CA LEU A 206 -15.36 -40.28 -11.10
C LEU A 206 -14.77 -38.86 -11.14
N ALA A 207 -14.01 -38.55 -12.19
CA ALA A 207 -13.40 -37.24 -12.39
C ALA A 207 -13.67 -36.70 -13.78
N ALA A 208 -13.53 -35.39 -13.90
CA ALA A 208 -13.64 -34.66 -15.15
C ALA A 208 -12.44 -33.71 -15.31
N VAL A 209 -11.82 -33.76 -16.48
CA VAL A 209 -10.68 -32.91 -16.86
C VAL A 209 -11.09 -32.09 -18.07
N GLU A 210 -10.99 -30.78 -18.00
CA GLU A 210 -11.26 -29.89 -19.11
C GLU A 210 -10.03 -29.04 -19.42
N VAL A 211 -9.63 -28.99 -20.69
CA VAL A 211 -8.57 -28.11 -21.20
C VAL A 211 -9.11 -27.33 -22.39
N ALA A 212 -9.13 -26.01 -22.27
CA ALA A 212 -9.56 -25.10 -23.32
C ALA A 212 -8.43 -24.79 -24.32
N PRO A 213 -8.77 -24.46 -25.58
CA PRO A 213 -7.81 -23.97 -26.56
C PRO A 213 -7.07 -22.71 -26.07
N PRO A 214 -5.84 -22.43 -26.57
CA PRO A 214 -5.11 -21.22 -26.22
C PRO A 214 -5.95 -19.94 -26.42
N GLY A 215 -5.94 -19.06 -25.41
CA GLY A 215 -6.72 -17.81 -25.41
C GLY A 215 -8.22 -17.98 -25.11
N ARG A 216 -8.67 -19.19 -24.77
CA ARG A 216 -10.03 -19.48 -24.31
C ARG A 216 -10.01 -20.02 -22.87
N THR A 217 -11.17 -20.01 -22.24
CA THR A 217 -11.40 -20.53 -20.89
C THR A 217 -12.34 -21.73 -20.93
N ILE A 218 -12.25 -22.58 -19.91
CA ILE A 218 -13.16 -23.72 -19.73
C ILE A 218 -14.60 -23.24 -19.56
N ARG A 219 -15.56 -24.06 -19.97
CA ARG A 219 -17.00 -23.70 -19.97
C ARG A 219 -17.88 -24.72 -19.30
N THR A 220 -17.39 -25.96 -19.14
CA THR A 220 -18.18 -27.04 -18.55
C THR A 220 -17.95 -27.09 -17.05
N LEU A 221 -16.69 -27.20 -16.62
CA LEU A 221 -16.34 -27.29 -15.20
C LEU A 221 -16.50 -25.96 -14.44
N SER A 222 -16.43 -24.83 -15.15
CA SER A 222 -16.71 -23.48 -14.62
C SER A 222 -18.21 -23.15 -14.55
N ASN A 223 -19.08 -24.08 -14.93
CA ASN A 223 -20.54 -23.91 -14.92
C ASN A 223 -21.17 -24.94 -13.98
N SER A 224 -21.93 -24.48 -12.98
CA SER A 224 -22.61 -25.36 -12.01
C SER A 224 -23.50 -26.41 -12.70
N TYR A 225 -24.16 -26.06 -13.80
CA TYR A 225 -24.96 -27.01 -14.58
C TYR A 225 -24.12 -27.92 -15.48
N GLY A 226 -22.93 -27.48 -15.87
CA GLY A 226 -21.96 -28.33 -16.55
C GLY A 226 -21.46 -29.43 -15.61
N LEU A 227 -21.08 -29.09 -14.39
CA LEU A 227 -20.77 -30.07 -13.33
C LEU A 227 -21.95 -31.00 -13.04
N ALA A 228 -23.17 -30.45 -12.93
CA ALA A 228 -24.36 -31.25 -12.72
C ALA A 228 -24.61 -32.26 -13.85
N THR A 229 -24.35 -31.87 -15.10
CA THR A 229 -24.49 -32.74 -16.28
C THR A 229 -23.43 -33.83 -16.28
N VAL A 230 -22.17 -33.47 -16.03
CA VAL A 230 -21.03 -34.39 -16.04
C VAL A 230 -21.11 -35.44 -14.92
N PHE A 231 -21.55 -35.05 -13.73
CA PHE A 231 -21.62 -35.94 -12.57
C PHE A 231 -23.03 -36.47 -12.28
N GLY A 232 -24.04 -36.09 -13.06
CA GLY A 232 -25.44 -36.49 -12.83
C GLY A 232 -25.94 -36.06 -11.45
N LEU A 233 -25.73 -34.80 -11.09
CA LEU A 233 -26.06 -34.26 -9.76
C LEU A 233 -27.55 -33.91 -9.67
N ASP A 234 -28.11 -34.08 -8.47
CA ASP A 234 -29.45 -33.56 -8.16
C ASP A 234 -29.42 -32.03 -7.86
N PRO A 235 -30.59 -31.37 -7.71
CA PRO A 235 -30.64 -29.93 -7.45
C PRO A 235 -30.03 -29.47 -6.11
N ALA A 236 -29.92 -30.34 -5.12
CA ALA A 236 -29.28 -30.02 -3.84
C ALA A 236 -27.76 -30.10 -3.97
N GLN A 237 -27.26 -31.18 -4.58
CA GLN A 237 -25.85 -31.37 -4.93
C GLN A 237 -25.34 -30.29 -5.89
N THR A 238 -26.16 -29.89 -6.87
CA THR A 238 -25.81 -28.80 -7.82
C THR A 238 -25.60 -27.46 -7.10
N ARG A 239 -26.37 -27.19 -6.04
CA ARG A 239 -26.16 -25.99 -5.20
C ARG A 239 -24.87 -26.08 -4.41
N GLN A 240 -24.54 -27.26 -3.89
CA GLN A 240 -23.30 -27.50 -3.14
C GLN A 240 -22.06 -27.30 -4.02
N VAL A 241 -22.04 -27.81 -5.25
CA VAL A 241 -20.84 -27.67 -6.13
C VAL A 241 -20.71 -26.30 -6.81
N SER A 242 -21.64 -25.37 -6.57
CA SER A 242 -21.60 -24.05 -7.22
C SER A 242 -20.35 -23.22 -6.90
N PRO A 243 -19.78 -23.24 -5.68
CA PRO A 243 -18.51 -22.58 -5.39
C PRO A 243 -17.34 -23.20 -6.17
N VAL A 244 -17.33 -24.53 -6.39
CA VAL A 244 -16.31 -25.22 -7.21
C VAL A 244 -16.29 -24.63 -8.63
N ALA A 245 -17.46 -24.51 -9.26
CA ALA A 245 -17.57 -23.92 -10.60
C ALA A 245 -17.11 -22.45 -10.63
N ARG A 246 -17.45 -21.68 -9.59
CA ARG A 246 -17.03 -20.28 -9.45
C ARG A 246 -15.51 -20.15 -9.34
N ALA A 247 -14.86 -20.98 -8.51
CA ALA A 247 -13.42 -20.99 -8.32
C ALA A 247 -12.65 -21.32 -9.61
N LEU A 248 -13.25 -22.09 -10.51
CA LEU A 248 -12.67 -22.45 -11.82
C LEU A 248 -12.96 -21.43 -12.94
N THR A 249 -13.67 -20.34 -12.64
CA THR A 249 -14.02 -19.33 -13.64
C THR A 249 -12.78 -18.59 -14.11
N GLY A 250 -12.57 -18.55 -15.43
CA GLY A 250 -11.42 -17.87 -16.04
C GLY A 250 -10.23 -18.79 -16.29
N ASN A 251 -10.24 -20.02 -15.77
CA ASN A 251 -9.17 -20.99 -16.02
C ASN A 251 -9.19 -21.49 -17.46
N ARG A 252 -8.01 -21.82 -17.97
CA ARG A 252 -7.82 -22.56 -19.22
C ARG A 252 -7.92 -24.07 -19.00
N SER A 253 -7.53 -24.57 -17.82
CA SER A 253 -7.69 -25.98 -17.47
C SER A 253 -8.12 -26.19 -16.03
N ALA A 254 -8.77 -27.33 -15.78
CA ALA A 254 -9.19 -27.74 -14.44
C ALA A 254 -9.42 -29.25 -14.36
N VAL A 255 -9.36 -29.78 -13.14
CA VAL A 255 -9.82 -31.13 -12.79
C VAL A 255 -10.83 -31.03 -11.66
N VAL A 256 -11.95 -31.76 -11.78
CA VAL A 256 -12.91 -31.93 -10.68
C VAL A 256 -13.08 -33.42 -10.41
N VAL A 257 -12.97 -33.82 -9.16
CA VAL A 257 -13.12 -35.21 -8.69
C VAL A 257 -14.38 -35.28 -7.83
N ARG A 258 -15.30 -36.18 -8.19
CA ARG A 258 -16.52 -36.43 -7.43
C ARG A 258 -16.20 -37.30 -6.23
N THR A 259 -16.04 -36.68 -5.07
CA THR A 259 -15.87 -37.37 -3.79
C THR A 259 -17.18 -37.36 -2.98
N PRO A 260 -17.32 -38.20 -1.94
CA PRO A 260 -18.57 -38.32 -1.18
C PRO A 260 -19.01 -37.05 -0.45
N SER A 261 -18.05 -36.24 0.04
CA SER A 261 -18.32 -35.02 0.81
C SER A 261 -17.40 -33.84 0.45
N GLY A 262 -16.77 -33.89 -0.71
CA GLY A 262 -15.91 -32.84 -1.24
C GLY A 262 -16.69 -31.58 -1.60
N ASP A 263 -16.19 -30.44 -1.15
CA ASP A 263 -16.77 -29.12 -1.37
C ASP A 263 -15.68 -28.06 -1.39
N VAL A 264 -16.02 -26.89 -1.93
CA VAL A 264 -15.21 -25.67 -1.87
C VAL A 264 -16.00 -24.65 -1.09
N THR A 265 -15.48 -24.22 0.05
CA THR A 265 -16.18 -23.28 0.92
C THR A 265 -15.35 -22.03 1.16
N ASP A 266 -15.95 -20.88 0.89
CA ASP A 266 -15.45 -19.58 1.32
C ASP A 266 -16.10 -19.28 2.66
N ARG A 267 -15.31 -19.09 3.72
CA ARG A 267 -15.82 -18.75 5.05
C ARG A 267 -15.12 -17.53 5.62
N ARG A 268 -15.83 -16.79 6.48
CA ARG A 268 -15.22 -15.72 7.27
C ARG A 268 -14.39 -16.30 8.41
N ILE A 269 -13.25 -15.68 8.66
CA ILE A 269 -12.37 -15.98 9.78
C ILE A 269 -12.58 -14.90 10.85
N PRO A 270 -12.93 -15.27 12.09
CA PRO A 270 -12.94 -14.31 13.18
C PRO A 270 -11.50 -13.89 13.49
N VAL A 271 -11.23 -12.60 13.33
CA VAL A 271 -9.90 -11.98 13.53
C VAL A 271 -9.87 -10.99 14.70
N GLY A 272 -10.91 -11.04 15.54
CA GLY A 272 -11.04 -10.30 16.79
C GLY A 272 -11.73 -8.94 16.65
N GLU A 273 -11.89 -8.30 17.81
CA GLU A 273 -12.65 -7.06 17.97
C GLU A 273 -11.75 -5.82 18.16
N LEU A 274 -12.21 -4.68 17.65
CA LEU A 274 -11.67 -3.35 17.95
C LEU A 274 -12.60 -2.61 18.92
N VAL A 275 -12.04 -2.15 20.04
CA VAL A 275 -12.74 -1.35 21.06
C VAL A 275 -12.34 0.11 20.90
N LEU A 276 -13.29 0.95 20.52
CA LEU A 276 -13.09 2.36 20.23
C LEU A 276 -13.73 3.23 21.33
N ARG A 277 -12.94 4.15 21.91
CA ARG A 277 -13.39 5.06 22.96
C ARG A 277 -13.23 6.50 22.50
N GLY A 278 -14.28 7.29 22.62
CA GLY A 278 -14.26 8.69 22.22
C GLY A 278 -15.61 9.37 22.39
N ALA A 279 -15.61 10.69 22.59
CA ALA A 279 -16.81 11.50 22.83
C ALA A 279 -17.72 10.93 23.95
N GLY A 280 -17.12 10.36 25.00
CA GLY A 280 -17.85 9.76 26.13
C GLY A 280 -18.54 8.43 25.83
N LYS A 281 -18.25 7.80 24.69
CA LYS A 281 -18.80 6.50 24.27
C LYS A 281 -17.69 5.45 24.18
N THR A 282 -18.06 4.19 24.39
CA THR A 282 -17.25 3.03 24.07
C THR A 282 -18.03 2.16 23.11
N LEU A 283 -17.55 2.04 21.88
CA LEU A 283 -18.13 1.19 20.85
C LEU A 283 -17.18 0.04 20.51
N ARG A 284 -17.76 -0.98 19.89
CA ARG A 284 -17.12 -2.26 19.58
C ARG A 284 -17.47 -2.65 18.16
N VAL A 285 -16.50 -3.16 17.42
CA VAL A 285 -16.68 -3.60 16.04
C VAL A 285 -15.76 -4.77 15.74
N ASP A 286 -16.32 -5.83 15.14
CA ASP A 286 -15.55 -6.97 14.66
C ASP A 286 -14.70 -6.56 13.45
N VAL A 287 -13.43 -6.97 13.42
CA VAL A 287 -12.54 -6.60 12.30
C VAL A 287 -12.96 -7.31 11.00
N ASP A 288 -13.55 -8.52 11.07
CA ASP A 288 -14.11 -9.23 9.91
C ASP A 288 -15.44 -8.66 9.39
N ALA A 289 -15.97 -7.60 10.03
CA ALA A 289 -17.08 -6.83 9.48
C ALA A 289 -16.66 -5.96 8.27
N GLY A 290 -15.36 -5.77 8.05
CA GLY A 290 -14.80 -4.97 6.96
C GLY A 290 -14.52 -3.51 7.33
N ALA A 291 -13.75 -2.83 6.49
CA ALA A 291 -13.27 -1.47 6.75
C ALA A 291 -14.41 -0.44 6.88
N GLU A 292 -15.46 -0.55 6.07
CA GLU A 292 -16.62 0.36 6.13
C GLU A 292 -17.27 0.38 7.53
N ALA A 293 -17.55 -0.79 8.10
CA ALA A 293 -18.14 -0.92 9.44
C ALA A 293 -17.23 -0.35 10.53
N ILE A 294 -15.91 -0.56 10.40
CA ILE A 294 -14.92 0.00 11.32
C ILE A 294 -14.94 1.53 11.23
N MET A 295 -14.84 2.09 10.02
CA MET A 295 -14.77 3.54 9.80
C MET A 295 -16.06 4.27 10.20
N ASP A 296 -17.23 3.66 10.01
CA ASP A 296 -18.51 4.18 10.51
C ASP A 296 -18.54 4.21 12.05
N THR A 297 -17.97 3.20 12.69
CA THR A 297 -17.87 3.14 14.16
C THR A 297 -16.91 4.22 14.68
N VAL A 298 -15.75 4.41 14.02
CA VAL A 298 -14.81 5.49 14.31
C VAL A 298 -15.50 6.84 14.22
N ALA A 299 -16.25 7.13 13.15
CA ALA A 299 -16.95 8.40 12.97
C ALA A 299 -17.94 8.73 14.11
N ARG A 300 -18.55 7.71 14.73
CA ARG A 300 -19.53 7.89 15.82
C ARG A 300 -18.92 8.19 17.18
N VAL A 301 -17.61 7.98 17.33
CA VAL A 301 -16.84 8.24 18.56
C VAL A 301 -15.85 9.40 18.41
N GLN A 302 -15.80 10.09 17.26
CA GLN A 302 -14.92 11.25 17.09
C GLN A 302 -15.29 12.40 18.05
N PRO A 303 -14.29 13.09 18.67
CA PRO A 303 -12.86 12.81 18.62
C PRO A 303 -12.48 11.53 19.39
N LEU A 304 -11.63 10.70 18.79
CA LEU A 304 -11.18 9.44 19.39
C LEU A 304 -10.25 9.71 20.58
N ASP A 305 -10.63 9.17 21.74
CA ASP A 305 -9.83 9.25 22.97
C ASP A 305 -8.79 8.12 23.02
N ASP A 306 -9.20 6.88 22.71
CA ASP A 306 -8.31 5.71 22.67
C ASP A 306 -8.89 4.53 21.86
N ALA A 307 -8.05 3.58 21.47
CA ALA A 307 -8.46 2.34 20.80
C ALA A 307 -7.66 1.10 21.25
N ASP A 308 -8.34 -0.01 21.53
CA ASP A 308 -7.69 -1.30 21.85
C ASP A 308 -8.13 -2.39 20.87
N GLY A 309 -7.21 -3.30 20.57
CA GLY A 309 -7.50 -4.51 19.81
C GLY A 309 -7.46 -5.75 20.69
N GLU A 310 -8.09 -6.82 20.22
CA GLU A 310 -8.10 -8.10 20.94
C GLU A 310 -6.68 -8.70 21.06
N PRO A 311 -6.23 -9.09 22.27
CA PRO A 311 -4.93 -9.70 22.47
C PRO A 311 -4.74 -10.99 21.67
N GLY A 312 -3.57 -11.15 21.02
CA GLY A 312 -3.25 -12.32 20.20
C GLY A 312 -3.60 -12.18 18.72
N THR A 313 -4.24 -11.09 18.32
CA THR A 313 -4.47 -10.70 16.91
C THR A 313 -3.33 -9.81 16.40
N HIS A 314 -3.14 -9.68 15.08
CA HIS A 314 -2.18 -8.74 14.51
C HIS A 314 -2.57 -7.30 14.82
N VAL A 315 -3.87 -6.96 14.78
CA VAL A 315 -4.35 -5.62 15.14
C VAL A 315 -4.06 -5.30 16.61
N GLY A 316 -4.39 -6.20 17.54
CA GLY A 316 -4.11 -6.02 18.97
C GLY A 316 -2.61 -5.91 19.25
N GLY A 317 -1.81 -6.77 18.63
CA GLY A 317 -0.34 -6.73 18.74
C GLY A 317 0.25 -5.42 18.21
N MET A 318 -0.21 -4.94 17.05
CA MET A 318 0.25 -3.67 16.47
C MET A 318 -0.10 -2.48 17.36
N LEU A 319 -1.33 -2.41 17.89
CA LEU A 319 -1.73 -1.31 18.78
C LEU A 319 -0.90 -1.28 20.07
N ALA A 320 -0.57 -2.44 20.63
CA ALA A 320 0.33 -2.53 21.78
C ALA A 320 1.75 -2.09 21.41
N GLN A 321 2.31 -2.60 20.30
CA GLN A 321 3.66 -2.28 19.84
C GLN A 321 3.86 -0.78 19.59
N VAL A 322 2.87 -0.11 18.99
CA VAL A 322 2.92 1.34 18.75
C VAL A 322 2.97 2.11 20.07
N ARG A 323 2.24 1.67 21.09
CA ARG A 323 2.29 2.29 22.44
C ARG A 323 3.64 2.08 23.10
N ASP A 324 4.19 0.87 23.03
CA ASP A 324 5.50 0.55 23.59
C ASP A 324 6.60 1.36 22.90
N THR A 325 6.57 1.44 21.57
CA THR A 325 7.52 2.26 20.80
C THR A 325 7.43 3.73 21.21
N MET A 326 6.21 4.26 21.42
CA MET A 326 6.06 5.62 21.92
C MET A 326 6.60 5.79 23.33
N ALA A 327 6.41 4.80 24.20
CA ALA A 327 6.96 4.83 25.56
C ALA A 327 8.50 4.87 25.54
N ASP A 328 9.13 4.05 24.71
CA ASP A 328 10.58 3.99 24.53
C ASP A 328 11.14 5.31 23.97
N VAL A 329 10.48 5.88 22.95
CA VAL A 329 10.85 7.20 22.40
C VAL A 329 10.69 8.31 23.45
N MET A 330 9.69 8.15 24.33
CA MET A 330 9.47 9.02 25.48
C MET A 330 10.33 8.66 26.70
N ASP A 331 11.26 7.71 26.62
CA ASP A 331 12.23 7.45 27.69
C ASP A 331 13.55 8.15 27.39
N VAL A 332 13.76 9.33 28.00
CA VAL A 332 15.00 10.10 27.85
C VAL A 332 15.60 10.32 29.24
N ALA A 333 16.88 9.99 29.37
CA ALA A 333 17.63 10.15 30.61
C ALA A 333 17.50 11.58 31.17
N GLY A 334 17.12 11.68 32.45
CA GLY A 334 16.92 12.95 33.15
C GLY A 334 15.56 13.62 32.92
N GLN A 335 14.64 12.99 32.19
CA GLN A 335 13.25 13.43 32.04
C GLN A 335 12.29 12.47 32.77
N PRO A 336 11.11 12.94 33.23
CA PRO A 336 10.10 12.06 33.79
C PRO A 336 9.61 11.05 32.74
N ALA A 337 9.56 9.77 33.11
CA ALA A 337 8.98 8.72 32.27
C ALA A 337 7.49 9.03 31.98
N VAL A 338 7.06 8.70 30.76
CA VAL A 338 5.64 8.75 30.38
C VAL A 338 5.07 7.35 30.59
N PRO A 339 4.11 7.13 31.52
CA PRO A 339 3.49 5.83 31.69
C PRO A 339 2.80 5.38 30.40
N VAL A 340 2.92 4.10 30.04
CA VAL A 340 2.24 3.52 28.85
C VAL A 340 0.73 3.76 28.90
N ALA A 341 0.13 3.80 30.08
CA ALA A 341 -1.28 4.10 30.28
C ALA A 341 -1.70 5.54 29.88
N GLU A 342 -0.76 6.49 29.76
CA GLU A 342 -1.01 7.85 29.27
C GLU A 342 -0.86 7.95 27.74
N ILE A 343 -0.36 6.90 27.08
CA ILE A 343 -0.15 6.84 25.63
C ILE A 343 -1.41 6.26 25.01
N ALA A 344 -2.12 7.06 24.21
CA ALA A 344 -3.41 6.70 23.63
C ALA A 344 -3.40 6.75 22.10
N ILE A 345 -4.12 5.83 21.47
CA ILE A 345 -4.33 5.77 20.03
C ILE A 345 -5.38 6.82 19.65
N ARG A 346 -4.99 7.81 18.86
CA ARG A 346 -5.80 9.00 18.56
C ARG A 346 -6.53 8.95 17.24
N ASP A 347 -6.11 8.08 16.33
CA ASP A 347 -6.85 7.80 15.12
C ASP A 347 -6.53 6.40 14.59
N VAL A 348 -7.48 5.84 13.84
CA VAL A 348 -7.30 4.63 13.05
C VAL A 348 -7.88 4.81 11.65
N LEU A 349 -7.30 4.13 10.68
CA LEU A 349 -7.83 3.99 9.32
C LEU A 349 -7.87 2.51 8.96
N ALA A 350 -9.05 2.02 8.62
CA ALA A 350 -9.23 0.68 8.05
C ALA A 350 -9.42 0.79 6.52
N VAL A 351 -8.84 -0.16 5.80
CA VAL A 351 -8.93 -0.27 4.34
C VAL A 351 -9.14 -1.74 3.95
N ASP A 352 -10.19 -2.01 3.17
CA ASP A 352 -10.41 -3.33 2.59
C ASP A 352 -9.41 -3.57 1.46
N THR A 353 -8.84 -4.77 1.43
CA THR A 353 -7.81 -5.21 0.49
C THR A 353 -7.95 -6.68 0.17
N PHE A 354 -7.14 -7.16 -0.76
CA PHE A 354 -7.04 -8.58 -1.07
C PHE A 354 -5.63 -9.09 -0.79
N VAL A 355 -5.52 -10.33 -0.34
CA VAL A 355 -4.23 -11.00 -0.14
C VAL A 355 -4.28 -12.34 -0.87
N PRO A 356 -3.34 -12.60 -1.78
CA PRO A 356 -3.17 -13.93 -2.34
C PRO A 356 -2.81 -14.92 -1.22
N ALA A 357 -3.64 -15.94 -1.02
CA ALA A 357 -3.41 -16.99 -0.03
C ALA A 357 -3.51 -18.37 -0.67
N GLU A 358 -2.69 -19.30 -0.20
CA GLU A 358 -2.81 -20.71 -0.58
C GLU A 358 -4.15 -21.27 -0.11
N VAL A 359 -4.87 -21.91 -1.03
CA VAL A 359 -6.14 -22.55 -0.75
C VAL A 359 -5.89 -23.81 0.07
N ARG A 360 -6.43 -23.84 1.30
CA ARG A 360 -6.25 -25.00 2.19
C ARG A 360 -6.88 -26.24 1.56
N GLY A 361 -6.12 -27.32 1.49
CA GLY A 361 -6.56 -28.58 0.90
C GLY A 361 -6.37 -28.68 -0.61
N GLY A 362 -5.85 -27.63 -1.26
CA GLY A 362 -5.39 -27.67 -2.64
C GLY A 362 -4.34 -28.75 -2.91
N LEU A 363 -4.23 -29.14 -4.17
CA LEU A 363 -3.36 -30.21 -4.66
C LEU A 363 -2.20 -29.70 -5.51
N ALA A 364 -2.30 -28.50 -6.08
CA ALA A 364 -1.34 -27.99 -7.05
C ALA A 364 -0.85 -26.57 -6.72
N GLY A 365 -0.97 -26.17 -5.45
CA GLY A 365 -0.60 -24.82 -5.00
C GLY A 365 -1.61 -23.78 -5.47
N GLU A 366 -2.91 -24.11 -5.44
CA GLU A 366 -3.97 -23.18 -5.76
C GLU A 366 -3.90 -21.93 -4.87
N VAL A 367 -4.02 -20.75 -5.50
CA VAL A 367 -4.02 -19.46 -4.81
C VAL A 367 -5.36 -18.77 -5.05
N ALA A 368 -5.97 -18.29 -3.97
CA ALA A 368 -7.18 -17.47 -4.00
C ALA A 368 -6.87 -16.06 -3.48
N LEU A 369 -7.64 -15.07 -3.95
CA LEU A 369 -7.61 -13.73 -3.38
C LEU A 369 -8.57 -13.69 -2.19
N GLU A 370 -8.02 -13.69 -0.99
CA GLU A 370 -8.79 -13.58 0.24
C GLU A 370 -9.05 -12.12 0.59
N ASN A 371 -10.23 -11.85 1.15
CA ASN A 371 -10.53 -10.53 1.69
C ASN A 371 -9.67 -10.30 2.94
N ALA A 372 -9.14 -9.10 3.05
CA ALA A 372 -8.38 -8.68 4.20
C ALA A 372 -8.70 -7.23 4.57
N VAL A 373 -8.47 -6.88 5.84
CA VAL A 373 -8.57 -5.52 6.35
C VAL A 373 -7.18 -5.08 6.77
N ALA A 374 -6.67 -4.05 6.13
CA ALA A 374 -5.48 -3.34 6.58
C ALA A 374 -5.88 -2.22 7.54
N LEU A 375 -5.19 -2.10 8.67
CA LEU A 375 -5.45 -1.11 9.70
C LEU A 375 -4.19 -0.30 9.97
N ALA A 376 -4.27 1.01 9.79
CA ALA A 376 -3.28 1.97 10.28
C ALA A 376 -3.77 2.58 11.59
N ALA A 377 -2.88 2.74 12.55
CA ALA A 377 -3.15 3.44 13.80
C ALA A 377 -2.13 4.54 14.04
N MET A 378 -2.55 5.60 14.70
CA MET A 378 -1.69 6.73 15.05
C MET A 378 -1.76 6.99 16.55
N VAL A 379 -0.59 7.05 17.17
CA VAL A 379 -0.44 7.40 18.59
C VAL A 379 0.21 8.77 18.71
N ARG A 380 -0.25 9.55 19.68
CA ARG A 380 0.25 10.90 19.96
C ARG A 380 0.30 11.13 21.45
N THR A 381 1.35 11.80 21.92
CA THR A 381 1.48 12.25 23.30
C THR A 381 1.20 13.75 23.40
N SER A 382 0.72 14.20 24.55
CA SER A 382 0.51 15.62 24.85
C SER A 382 1.79 16.34 25.28
N ARG A 383 2.91 15.62 25.43
CA ARG A 383 4.17 16.17 25.94
C ARG A 383 5.19 16.29 24.80
N SER A 384 5.49 17.52 24.39
CA SER A 384 6.59 17.80 23.45
C SER A 384 7.93 17.90 24.19
N ARG A 385 9.02 17.45 23.55
CA ARG A 385 10.40 17.64 24.03
C ARG A 385 11.19 18.62 23.17
N MET A 386 10.50 19.39 22.36
CA MET A 386 11.12 20.32 21.42
C MET A 386 11.96 21.40 22.10
N GLN A 387 11.65 21.78 23.35
CA GLN A 387 12.49 22.71 24.09
C GLN A 387 13.93 22.20 24.26
N LEU A 388 14.10 20.90 24.54
CA LEU A 388 15.43 20.28 24.67
C LEU A 388 16.19 20.29 23.33
N VAL A 389 15.47 20.12 22.22
CA VAL A 389 16.07 20.23 20.87
C VAL A 389 16.50 21.67 20.62
N ALA A 390 15.65 22.65 20.91
CA ALA A 390 15.96 24.08 20.75
C ALA A 390 17.19 24.48 21.59
N ASP A 391 17.27 24.06 22.85
CA ASP A 391 18.40 24.36 23.73
C ASP A 391 19.72 23.80 23.17
N ARG A 392 19.71 22.55 22.68
CA ARG A 392 20.89 21.92 22.07
C ARG A 392 21.29 22.55 20.73
N VAL A 393 20.31 22.93 19.91
CA VAL A 393 20.57 23.68 18.67
C VAL A 393 21.19 25.03 19.00
N SER A 394 20.66 25.73 20.01
CA SER A 394 21.18 27.01 20.48
C SER A 394 22.65 26.91 20.91
N GLU A 395 22.96 25.94 21.77
CA GLU A 395 24.32 25.68 22.28
C GLU A 395 25.31 25.36 21.15
N GLN A 396 24.96 24.45 20.24
CA GLN A 396 25.87 23.96 19.21
C GLN A 396 26.00 24.89 18.01
N LEU A 397 24.99 25.71 17.73
CA LEU A 397 25.03 26.71 16.65
C LEU A 397 25.67 28.02 17.11
N GLY A 398 25.54 28.36 18.40
CA GLY A 398 25.97 29.65 18.94
C GLY A 398 25.02 30.81 18.63
N ALA A 399 23.76 30.52 18.29
CA ALA A 399 22.71 31.49 17.98
C ALA A 399 21.41 31.13 18.74
N ALA A 400 20.60 32.13 19.09
CA ALA A 400 19.40 31.91 19.91
C ALA A 400 18.36 31.05 19.18
N ALA A 401 18.09 29.85 19.69
CA ALA A 401 17.04 28.97 19.18
C ALA A 401 15.86 28.85 20.14
N ARG A 402 14.63 28.86 19.61
CA ARG A 402 13.40 28.78 20.39
C ARG A 402 12.26 28.15 19.61
N ILE A 403 11.20 27.77 20.32
CA ILE A 403 9.96 27.30 19.70
C ILE A 403 9.20 28.48 19.09
N GLY A 404 8.86 28.36 17.79
CA GLY A 404 8.28 29.44 17.00
C GLY A 404 6.75 29.36 16.84
N GLY A 405 6.16 28.17 16.87
CA GLY A 405 4.71 27.98 16.73
C GLY A 405 4.31 26.52 16.47
N VAL A 406 3.01 26.27 16.39
CA VAL A 406 2.42 24.94 16.18
C VAL A 406 2.45 24.55 14.69
N GLU A 407 2.82 23.31 14.39
CA GLU A 407 3.03 22.78 13.02
C GLU A 407 1.89 23.14 12.05
N GLY A 408 0.62 22.86 12.40
CA GLY A 408 -0.52 23.14 11.54
C GLY A 408 -0.72 24.63 11.20
N GLU A 409 -0.53 25.53 12.17
CA GLU A 409 -0.61 26.98 11.96
C GLU A 409 0.52 27.50 11.06
N MET A 410 1.72 26.96 11.26
CA MET A 410 2.88 27.32 10.46
C MET A 410 2.73 26.78 9.02
N ALA A 411 2.18 25.58 8.85
CA ALA A 411 1.93 24.98 7.53
C ALA A 411 0.96 25.84 6.69
N VAL A 412 -0.20 26.26 7.25
CA VAL A 412 -1.13 27.16 6.54
C VAL A 412 -0.50 28.52 6.26
N GLY A 413 0.32 29.04 7.19
CA GLY A 413 1.08 30.26 7.00
C GLY A 413 2.08 30.17 5.85
N GLY A 414 2.79 29.06 5.71
CA GLY A 414 3.65 28.79 4.56
C GLY A 414 2.88 28.61 3.27
N ALA A 415 1.79 27.85 3.29
CA ALA A 415 0.98 27.56 2.11
C ALA A 415 0.42 28.83 1.45
N LEU A 416 0.11 29.86 2.23
CA LEU A 416 -0.28 31.20 1.74
C LEU A 416 0.81 31.92 0.92
N THR A 417 2.02 31.38 0.81
CA THR A 417 3.05 31.89 -0.12
C THR A 417 2.96 31.24 -1.50
N THR A 418 2.12 30.22 -1.65
CA THR A 418 1.81 29.61 -2.95
C THR A 418 1.06 30.63 -3.82
N PRO A 419 1.53 30.92 -5.04
CA PRO A 419 0.85 31.86 -5.93
C PRO A 419 -0.62 31.47 -6.18
N GLY A 420 -1.53 32.43 -6.00
CA GLY A 420 -2.97 32.25 -6.24
C GLY A 420 -3.78 31.68 -5.07
N VAL A 421 -3.14 31.40 -3.93
CA VAL A 421 -3.82 30.95 -2.71
C VAL A 421 -4.14 32.12 -1.79
N ASP A 422 -5.36 32.16 -1.25
CA ASP A 422 -5.79 33.12 -0.24
C ASP A 422 -6.69 32.46 0.83
N ARG A 423 -7.09 33.20 1.86
CA ARG A 423 -7.96 32.71 2.94
C ARG A 423 -9.44 32.67 2.51
N PRO A 424 -10.23 31.69 2.98
CA PRO A 424 -9.84 30.56 3.82
C PRO A 424 -9.06 29.50 3.03
N VAL A 425 -8.02 28.96 3.65
CA VAL A 425 -7.18 27.92 3.04
C VAL A 425 -7.06 26.73 3.97
N ALA A 426 -7.30 25.54 3.44
CA ALA A 426 -6.90 24.30 4.07
C ALA A 426 -5.60 23.77 3.46
N VAL A 427 -4.78 23.12 4.28
CA VAL A 427 -3.63 22.35 3.83
C VAL A 427 -3.84 20.89 4.15
N LEU A 428 -3.28 20.03 3.30
CA LEU A 428 -3.14 18.60 3.56
C LEU A 428 -1.65 18.24 3.47
N ASP A 429 -1.03 17.92 4.59
CA ASP A 429 0.32 17.36 4.62
C ASP A 429 0.25 15.84 4.45
N LEU A 430 0.71 15.36 3.30
CA LEU A 430 0.64 13.97 2.89
C LEU A 430 1.96 13.27 3.23
N GLY A 431 2.07 12.78 4.47
CA GLY A 431 3.27 12.16 5.01
C GLY A 431 3.46 10.67 4.66
N GLY A 432 4.37 10.03 5.40
CA GLY A 432 4.57 8.57 5.36
C GLY A 432 3.61 7.82 6.30
N GLY A 433 3.57 8.22 7.58
CA GLY A 433 2.76 7.56 8.61
C GLY A 433 1.38 8.18 8.88
N SER A 434 1.22 9.47 8.62
CA SER A 434 -0.02 10.22 8.87
C SER A 434 -0.35 11.19 7.73
N THR A 435 -1.63 11.55 7.66
CA THR A 435 -2.12 12.65 6.85
C THR A 435 -2.60 13.74 7.80
N ASP A 436 -2.05 14.94 7.69
CA ASP A 436 -2.38 16.05 8.59
C ASP A 436 -3.16 17.10 7.81
N ALA A 437 -4.16 17.71 8.45
CA ALA A 437 -4.95 18.78 7.85
C ALA A 437 -5.02 19.98 8.77
N ALA A 438 -4.92 21.18 8.21
CA ALA A 438 -5.16 22.42 8.95
C ALA A 438 -5.94 23.41 8.09
N LEU A 439 -6.92 24.09 8.68
CA LEU A 439 -7.71 25.14 8.05
C LEU A 439 -7.41 26.47 8.72
N LEU A 440 -7.08 27.48 7.92
CA LEU A 440 -7.01 28.87 8.34
C LEU A 440 -8.21 29.64 7.79
N THR A 441 -9.04 30.17 8.68
CA THR A 441 -10.20 30.98 8.29
C THR A 441 -9.80 32.41 7.91
N ARG A 442 -10.73 33.18 7.33
CA ARG A 442 -10.50 34.60 7.03
C ARG A 442 -10.25 35.43 8.28
N ASP A 443 -10.89 35.04 9.38
CA ASP A 443 -10.76 35.69 10.69
C ASP A 443 -9.44 35.34 11.39
N GLY A 444 -8.65 34.45 10.81
CA GLY A 444 -7.34 34.03 11.34
C GLY A 444 -7.41 32.91 12.37
N GLU A 445 -8.57 32.27 12.53
CA GLU A 445 -8.69 31.07 13.36
C GLU A 445 -8.10 29.87 12.62
N CYS A 446 -7.27 29.09 13.33
CA CYS A 446 -6.65 27.89 12.80
C CYS A 446 -7.17 26.65 13.53
N THR A 447 -7.60 25.65 12.77
CA THR A 447 -7.99 24.33 13.30
C THR A 447 -7.17 23.26 12.60
N ALA A 448 -6.59 22.32 13.35
CA ALA A 448 -5.76 21.26 12.80
C ALA A 448 -6.15 19.88 13.34
N VAL A 449 -6.00 18.86 12.51
CA VAL A 449 -6.23 17.46 12.82
C VAL A 449 -5.14 16.59 12.22
N HIS A 450 -4.90 15.45 12.84
CA HIS A 450 -3.96 14.42 12.38
C HIS A 450 -4.73 13.13 12.24
N VAL A 451 -4.59 12.44 11.10
CA VAL A 451 -5.26 11.16 10.87
C VAL A 451 -4.26 10.08 10.46
N ALA A 452 -4.53 8.84 10.88
CA ALA A 452 -3.70 7.69 10.61
C ALA A 452 -3.75 7.27 9.14
N GLY A 453 -2.66 6.68 8.67
CA GLY A 453 -2.53 6.17 7.31
C GLY A 453 -2.03 7.25 6.35
N ALA A 454 -0.90 6.95 5.70
CA ALA A 454 -0.46 7.71 4.54
C ALA A 454 0.40 6.79 3.65
N GLY A 455 1.57 7.26 3.19
CA GLY A 455 2.37 6.57 2.20
C GLY A 455 2.78 5.14 2.58
N GLU A 456 3.00 4.85 3.86
CA GLU A 456 3.39 3.52 4.37
C GLU A 456 2.28 2.49 4.22
N LEU A 457 1.02 2.89 4.45
CA LEU A 457 -0.13 2.03 4.24
C LEU A 457 -0.30 1.72 2.75
N VAL A 458 -0.10 2.71 1.86
CA VAL A 458 -0.14 2.49 0.41
C VAL A 458 0.90 1.46 -0.02
N THR A 459 2.13 1.59 0.48
CA THR A 459 3.21 0.62 0.19
C THR A 459 2.83 -0.77 0.66
N LYS A 460 2.25 -0.90 1.86
CA LYS A 460 1.82 -2.21 2.37
C LYS A 460 0.68 -2.83 1.55
N LEU A 461 -0.28 -2.02 1.10
CA LEU A 461 -1.37 -2.50 0.24
C LEU A 461 -0.84 -2.98 -1.12
N VAL A 462 0.10 -2.26 -1.72
CA VAL A 462 0.75 -2.66 -2.99
C VAL A 462 1.52 -3.96 -2.82
N ASP A 463 2.36 -4.07 -1.78
CA ASP A 463 3.12 -5.27 -1.42
C ASP A 463 2.21 -6.49 -1.29
N SER A 464 1.11 -6.34 -0.55
CA SER A 464 0.20 -7.43 -0.19
C SER A 464 -0.66 -7.89 -1.38
N GLU A 465 -1.27 -6.97 -2.13
CA GLU A 465 -2.14 -7.32 -3.27
C GLU A 465 -1.36 -7.91 -4.44
N LEU A 466 -0.09 -7.53 -4.62
CA LEU A 466 0.78 -8.06 -5.68
C LEU A 466 1.63 -9.25 -5.23
N ALA A 467 1.57 -9.64 -3.95
CA ALA A 467 2.41 -10.64 -3.32
C ALA A 467 3.90 -10.47 -3.67
N LEU A 468 4.42 -9.26 -3.43
CA LEU A 468 5.82 -8.94 -3.76
C LEU A 468 6.80 -9.47 -2.72
N ASP A 469 6.37 -9.54 -1.45
CA ASP A 469 7.20 -9.85 -0.28
C ASP A 469 8.48 -9.00 -0.22
N ASP A 470 8.40 -7.79 -0.77
CA ASP A 470 9.50 -6.84 -0.90
C ASP A 470 8.96 -5.42 -0.82
N ARG A 471 9.15 -4.83 0.36
CA ARG A 471 8.73 -3.47 0.67
C ARG A 471 9.41 -2.44 -0.24
N GLU A 472 10.67 -2.63 -0.61
CA GLU A 472 11.40 -1.66 -1.44
C GLU A 472 10.82 -1.66 -2.85
N VAL A 473 10.57 -2.83 -3.43
CA VAL A 473 9.91 -2.95 -4.73
C VAL A 473 8.50 -2.37 -4.69
N ALA A 474 7.73 -2.61 -3.61
CA ALA A 474 6.41 -2.02 -3.45
C ALA A 474 6.46 -0.48 -3.37
N GLU A 475 7.47 0.08 -2.70
CA GLU A 475 7.71 1.53 -2.62
C GLU A 475 8.06 2.10 -3.99
N GLU A 476 8.88 1.40 -4.77
CA GLU A 476 9.22 1.77 -6.14
C GLU A 476 7.98 1.74 -7.05
N VAL A 477 7.20 0.66 -7.00
CA VAL A 477 5.92 0.54 -7.73
C VAL A 477 5.00 1.70 -7.36
N LYS A 478 4.92 2.09 -6.08
CA LYS A 478 4.13 3.25 -5.64
C LYS A 478 4.61 4.55 -6.29
N ARG A 479 5.91 4.82 -6.28
CA ARG A 479 6.49 6.14 -6.58
C ARG A 479 6.79 6.39 -8.05
N PHE A 480 6.97 5.35 -8.85
CA PHE A 480 7.48 5.48 -10.22
C PHE A 480 6.50 4.89 -11.25
N PRO A 481 6.55 5.37 -12.50
CA PRO A 481 5.76 4.82 -13.59
C PRO A 481 6.26 3.43 -14.01
N LEU A 482 5.37 2.66 -14.63
CA LEU A 482 5.63 1.31 -15.11
C LEU A 482 5.89 1.28 -16.61
N ALA A 483 6.57 0.24 -17.05
CA ALA A 483 6.65 -0.15 -18.45
C ALA A 483 6.63 -1.67 -18.63
N LYS A 484 6.36 -2.11 -19.85
CA LYS A 484 6.48 -3.49 -20.30
C LYS A 484 7.66 -3.61 -21.23
N VAL A 485 8.66 -4.40 -20.86
CA VAL A 485 9.75 -4.76 -21.77
C VAL A 485 9.21 -5.77 -22.78
N GLU A 486 9.30 -5.43 -24.07
CA GLU A 486 8.78 -6.24 -25.18
C GLU A 486 9.92 -6.89 -25.99
N SER A 487 11.11 -6.28 -26.00
CA SER A 487 12.32 -6.88 -26.57
C SER A 487 13.57 -6.38 -25.81
N PHE A 488 14.75 -6.80 -26.23
CA PHE A 488 16.01 -6.23 -25.71
C PHE A 488 16.24 -4.77 -26.13
N PHE A 489 15.50 -4.24 -27.10
CA PHE A 489 15.75 -2.89 -27.66
C PHE A 489 14.56 -1.95 -27.54
N HIS A 490 13.44 -2.37 -26.96
CA HIS A 490 12.32 -1.46 -26.71
C HIS A 490 11.43 -1.89 -25.53
N LEU A 491 10.81 -0.88 -24.93
CA LEU A 491 9.81 -1.00 -23.88
C LEU A 491 8.58 -0.14 -24.21
N ARG A 492 7.42 -0.54 -23.69
CA ARG A 492 6.17 0.21 -23.77
C ARG A 492 5.82 0.77 -22.40
N HIS A 493 5.75 2.08 -22.29
CA HIS A 493 5.34 2.82 -21.09
C HIS A 493 3.87 2.58 -20.76
N GLU A 494 3.49 2.81 -19.51
CA GLU A 494 2.10 2.66 -19.05
C GLU A 494 1.09 3.62 -19.71
N ASP A 495 1.57 4.69 -20.35
CA ASP A 495 0.77 5.61 -21.17
C ASP A 495 0.61 5.12 -22.63
N GLY A 496 1.22 3.98 -22.98
CA GLY A 496 1.21 3.39 -24.31
C GLY A 496 2.37 3.80 -25.21
N THR A 497 3.19 4.78 -24.80
CA THR A 497 4.36 5.25 -25.55
C THR A 497 5.38 4.14 -25.72
N VAL A 498 5.92 3.97 -26.92
CA VAL A 498 7.01 3.01 -27.19
C VAL A 498 8.34 3.74 -27.20
N GLN A 499 9.30 3.24 -26.41
CA GLN A 499 10.65 3.75 -26.36
C GLN A 499 11.64 2.71 -26.86
N PHE A 500 12.44 3.08 -27.87
CA PHE A 500 13.59 2.31 -28.32
C PHE A 500 14.84 2.74 -27.55
N VAL A 501 15.77 1.81 -27.33
CA VAL A 501 17.06 2.05 -26.69
C VAL A 501 18.21 1.60 -27.60
N ASP A 502 19.33 2.33 -27.59
CA ASP A 502 20.48 2.03 -28.46
C ASP A 502 21.33 0.85 -27.95
N GLN A 503 21.26 0.58 -26.64
CA GLN A 503 21.96 -0.53 -26.00
C GLN A 503 20.94 -1.60 -25.56
N PRO A 504 21.29 -2.89 -25.64
CA PRO A 504 20.40 -3.95 -25.22
C PRO A 504 20.09 -3.84 -23.72
N LEU A 505 18.80 -3.97 -23.38
CA LEU A 505 18.33 -4.02 -22.00
C LEU A 505 18.91 -5.25 -21.27
N PRO A 506 19.13 -5.15 -19.95
CA PRO A 506 19.62 -6.27 -19.16
C PRO A 506 18.72 -7.52 -19.26
N PRO A 507 19.28 -8.74 -19.30
CA PRO A 507 18.47 -9.96 -19.40
C PRO A 507 17.42 -10.15 -18.31
N HIS A 508 17.66 -9.66 -17.09
CA HIS A 508 16.74 -9.83 -15.97
C HIS A 508 15.44 -9.01 -16.09
N VAL A 509 15.37 -8.00 -16.97
CA VAL A 509 14.15 -7.25 -17.27
C VAL A 509 13.41 -7.76 -18.50
N PHE A 510 14.00 -8.67 -19.27
CA PHE A 510 13.42 -9.15 -20.51
C PHE A 510 12.02 -9.74 -20.30
N ALA A 511 11.08 -9.31 -21.12
CA ALA A 511 9.68 -9.74 -21.08
C ALA A 511 8.97 -9.52 -19.73
N ARG A 512 9.48 -8.67 -18.82
CA ARG A 512 8.83 -8.35 -17.54
C ARG A 512 8.10 -7.01 -17.56
N VAL A 513 7.20 -6.83 -16.59
CA VAL A 513 6.76 -5.50 -16.16
C VAL A 513 7.90 -4.91 -15.32
N VAL A 514 8.23 -3.66 -15.55
CA VAL A 514 9.31 -2.95 -14.88
C VAL A 514 8.82 -1.64 -14.29
N VAL A 515 9.41 -1.23 -13.19
CA VAL A 515 9.36 0.13 -12.66
C VAL A 515 10.50 0.93 -13.30
N LEU A 516 10.24 2.18 -13.67
CA LEU A 516 11.26 3.07 -14.25
C LEU A 516 11.87 3.95 -13.17
N THR A 517 12.95 3.48 -12.54
CA THR A 517 13.69 4.24 -11.52
C THR A 517 14.76 5.13 -12.16
N PRO A 518 15.37 6.08 -11.41
CA PRO A 518 16.49 6.88 -11.90
C PRO A 518 17.72 6.07 -12.34
N GLU A 519 17.93 4.90 -11.75
CA GLU A 519 19.02 3.97 -12.04
C GLU A 519 18.75 3.11 -13.28
N GLY A 520 17.48 3.00 -13.68
CA GLY A 520 17.03 2.27 -14.87
C GLY A 520 15.79 1.42 -14.62
N PRO A 521 15.40 0.57 -15.57
CA PRO A 521 14.26 -0.32 -15.41
C PRO A 521 14.55 -1.41 -14.36
N ALA A 522 13.71 -1.50 -13.32
CA ALA A 522 13.77 -2.53 -12.29
C ALA A 522 12.59 -3.51 -12.45
N PRO A 523 12.79 -4.84 -12.44
CA PRO A 523 11.71 -5.79 -12.68
C PRO A 523 10.75 -5.88 -11.49
N VAL A 524 9.44 -5.87 -11.76
CA VAL A 524 8.44 -6.24 -10.74
C VAL A 524 8.32 -7.76 -10.72
N PRO A 525 8.55 -8.45 -9.58
CA PRO A 525 8.48 -9.90 -9.46
C PRO A 525 7.03 -10.37 -9.41
N THR A 526 6.27 -10.12 -10.48
CA THR A 526 4.85 -10.48 -10.57
C THR A 526 4.54 -11.20 -11.87
N ARG A 527 3.54 -12.08 -11.83
CA ARG A 527 2.96 -12.72 -13.02
C ARG A 527 1.87 -11.85 -13.66
N HIS A 528 1.44 -10.80 -12.98
CA HIS A 528 0.40 -9.90 -13.45
C HIS A 528 0.89 -9.00 -14.59
N GLY A 529 -0.03 -8.66 -15.50
CA GLY A 529 0.23 -7.69 -16.55
C GLY A 529 0.35 -6.25 -16.03
N LEU A 530 0.90 -5.37 -16.86
CA LEU A 530 1.13 -3.95 -16.52
C LEU A 530 -0.14 -3.26 -15.99
N ASP A 531 -1.28 -3.46 -16.64
CA ASP A 531 -2.54 -2.81 -16.26
C ASP A 531 -3.03 -3.22 -14.87
N HIS A 532 -2.76 -4.47 -14.48
CA HIS A 532 -3.12 -4.96 -13.15
C HIS A 532 -2.26 -4.29 -12.08
N VAL A 533 -0.94 -4.24 -12.28
CA VAL A 533 0.00 -3.57 -11.35
C VAL A 533 -0.36 -2.09 -11.20
N ARG A 534 -0.62 -1.41 -12.34
CA ARG A 534 -1.07 -0.01 -12.36
C ARG A 534 -2.37 0.19 -11.60
N ARG A 535 -3.34 -0.71 -11.77
CA ARG A 535 -4.63 -0.65 -11.06
C ARG A 535 -4.44 -0.81 -9.55
N VAL A 536 -3.66 -1.79 -9.10
CA VAL A 536 -3.36 -1.99 -7.67
C VAL A 536 -2.70 -0.74 -7.08
N ARG A 537 -1.66 -0.21 -7.75
CA ARG A 537 -0.98 1.04 -7.34
C ARG A 537 -1.96 2.20 -7.14
N ARG A 538 -2.80 2.47 -8.14
CA ARG A 538 -3.75 3.59 -8.11
C ARG A 538 -4.85 3.40 -7.07
N GLU A 539 -5.36 2.19 -6.94
CA GLU A 539 -6.44 1.90 -5.99
C GLU A 539 -5.93 1.90 -4.54
N ALA A 540 -4.69 1.48 -4.29
CA ALA A 540 -4.04 1.65 -2.99
C ALA A 540 -3.90 3.13 -2.61
N LYS A 541 -3.41 3.98 -3.53
CA LYS A 541 -3.33 5.44 -3.32
C LYS A 541 -4.71 6.05 -3.04
N ARG A 542 -5.73 5.65 -3.80
CA ARG A 542 -7.11 6.15 -3.67
C ARG A 542 -7.71 5.79 -2.31
N ARG A 543 -7.67 4.51 -1.92
CA ARG A 543 -8.25 4.02 -0.65
C ARG A 543 -7.60 4.64 0.60
N VAL A 544 -6.36 5.13 0.49
CA VAL A 544 -5.69 5.82 1.59
C VAL A 544 -5.85 7.34 1.51
N PHE A 545 -5.28 7.97 0.48
CA PHE A 545 -5.16 9.43 0.45
C PHE A 545 -6.45 10.14 0.11
N VAL A 546 -7.31 9.59 -0.76
CA VAL A 546 -8.61 10.24 -1.06
C VAL A 546 -9.54 10.13 0.14
N VAL A 547 -9.58 8.96 0.77
CA VAL A 547 -10.37 8.73 2.00
C VAL A 547 -9.90 9.67 3.10
N ASN A 548 -8.59 9.75 3.35
CA ASN A 548 -8.05 10.64 4.38
C ASN A 548 -8.20 12.13 4.06
N ALA A 549 -8.01 12.55 2.80
CA ALA A 549 -8.23 13.93 2.41
C ALA A 549 -9.67 14.36 2.73
N LEU A 550 -10.67 13.60 2.29
CA LEU A 550 -12.07 13.91 2.55
C LEU A 550 -12.40 13.85 4.05
N ARG A 551 -11.87 12.85 4.77
CA ARG A 551 -12.11 12.67 6.20
C ARG A 551 -11.50 13.79 7.03
N ALA A 552 -10.23 14.12 6.82
CA ALA A 552 -9.52 15.15 7.55
C ALA A 552 -10.09 16.54 7.25
N LEU A 553 -10.39 16.84 5.98
CA LEU A 553 -11.02 18.10 5.59
C LEU A 553 -12.42 18.28 6.22
N ARG A 554 -13.22 17.22 6.34
CA ARG A 554 -14.51 17.28 7.04
C ARG A 554 -14.38 17.59 8.54
N GLN A 555 -13.26 17.23 9.17
CA GLN A 555 -13.06 17.53 10.58
C GLN A 555 -12.66 18.99 10.82
N VAL A 556 -11.94 19.61 9.88
CA VAL A 556 -11.55 21.03 9.98
C VAL A 556 -12.55 21.98 9.33
N ALA A 557 -13.34 21.53 8.36
CA ALA A 557 -14.31 22.36 7.66
C ALA A 557 -15.45 22.80 8.59
N PRO A 558 -15.94 24.05 8.48
CA PRO A 558 -17.08 24.53 9.27
C PRO A 558 -18.31 23.63 9.09
N GLY A 559 -18.76 23.02 10.19
CA GLY A 559 -19.89 22.07 10.18
C GLY A 559 -19.67 20.83 9.30
N GLY A 560 -18.42 20.51 8.97
CA GLY A 560 -18.05 19.42 8.05
C GLY A 560 -18.41 19.64 6.58
N ASN A 561 -18.78 20.85 6.20
CA ASN A 561 -19.15 21.17 4.83
C ASN A 561 -17.92 21.48 3.97
N LEU A 562 -17.49 20.53 3.14
CA LEU A 562 -16.37 20.70 2.22
C LEU A 562 -16.57 21.84 1.21
N ARG A 563 -17.83 22.22 0.89
CA ARG A 563 -18.10 23.38 -0.01
C ARG A 563 -17.80 24.73 0.63
N ALA A 564 -17.53 24.76 1.94
CA ALA A 564 -17.10 25.97 2.63
C ALA A 564 -15.58 26.21 2.51
N LEU A 565 -14.85 25.31 1.86
CA LEU A 565 -13.42 25.44 1.60
C LEU A 565 -13.24 26.06 0.21
N ASP A 566 -12.50 27.17 0.13
CA ASP A 566 -12.15 27.80 -1.15
C ASP A 566 -10.92 27.11 -1.75
N PHE A 567 -9.86 26.98 -0.94
CA PHE A 567 -8.55 26.45 -1.36
C PHE A 567 -8.11 25.27 -0.49
N VAL A 568 -7.59 24.23 -1.14
CA VAL A 568 -6.87 23.10 -0.52
C VAL A 568 -5.48 23.00 -1.16
N VAL A 569 -4.44 23.14 -0.34
CA VAL A 569 -3.04 23.05 -0.79
C VAL A 569 -2.44 21.73 -0.30
N LEU A 570 -1.95 20.92 -1.24
CA LEU A 570 -1.31 19.64 -0.92
C LEU A 570 0.18 19.87 -0.65
N LEU A 571 0.63 19.41 0.51
CA LEU A 571 1.99 19.54 1.02
C LEU A 571 2.57 18.16 1.34
N GLY A 572 3.86 18.12 1.67
CA GLY A 572 4.51 16.91 2.14
C GLY A 572 5.07 16.02 1.04
N GLY A 573 5.70 14.92 1.45
CA GLY A 573 6.42 14.04 0.53
C GLY A 573 5.54 13.33 -0.49
N SER A 574 4.34 12.90 -0.08
CA SER A 574 3.43 12.19 -0.98
C SER A 574 2.69 13.14 -1.93
N ALA A 575 2.75 14.46 -1.73
CA ALA A 575 2.26 15.44 -2.71
C ALA A 575 3.20 15.63 -3.92
N LEU A 576 4.42 15.05 -3.88
CA LEU A 576 5.33 14.96 -5.03
C LEU A 576 5.03 13.74 -5.93
N ASP A 577 4.16 12.85 -5.50
CA ASP A 577 3.74 11.70 -6.30
C ASP A 577 3.01 12.16 -7.57
N PHE A 578 3.19 11.44 -8.66
CA PHE A 578 2.64 11.80 -9.96
C PHE A 578 1.15 11.44 -10.14
N GLU A 579 0.51 10.82 -9.14
CA GLU A 579 -0.91 10.43 -9.19
C GLU A 579 -1.72 10.94 -7.99
N ILE A 580 -1.13 10.98 -6.79
CA ILE A 580 -1.86 11.34 -5.55
C ILE A 580 -2.50 12.73 -5.65
N PRO A 581 -1.80 13.79 -6.10
CA PRO A 581 -2.41 15.12 -6.22
C PRO A 581 -3.65 15.13 -7.11
N ASP A 582 -3.57 14.49 -8.28
CA ASP A 582 -4.68 14.40 -9.23
C ASP A 582 -5.85 13.61 -8.65
N LEU A 583 -5.58 12.48 -7.98
CA LEU A 583 -6.61 11.67 -7.33
C LEU A 583 -7.37 12.46 -6.25
N VAL A 584 -6.66 13.27 -5.46
CA VAL A 584 -7.26 14.11 -4.41
C VAL A 584 -8.01 15.29 -5.03
N ALA A 585 -7.45 15.94 -6.05
CA ALA A 585 -8.11 17.03 -6.76
C ALA A 585 -9.42 16.59 -7.43
N ASP A 586 -9.41 15.44 -8.12
CA ASP A 586 -10.60 14.85 -8.74
C ASP A 586 -11.71 14.56 -7.71
N ALA A 587 -11.33 14.10 -6.52
CA ALA A 587 -12.28 13.83 -5.45
C ALA A 587 -12.88 15.10 -4.82
N LEU A 588 -12.15 16.21 -4.85
CA LEU A 588 -12.57 17.50 -4.32
C LEU A 588 -13.32 18.38 -5.33
N ALA A 589 -13.10 18.15 -6.63
CA ALA A 589 -13.72 18.93 -7.71
C ALA A 589 -15.26 19.04 -7.61
N PRO A 590 -16.04 17.99 -7.25
CA PRO A 590 -17.50 18.10 -7.10
C PRO A 590 -17.97 19.08 -6.01
N TYR A 591 -17.09 19.45 -5.08
CA TYR A 591 -17.36 20.40 -4.01
C TYR A 591 -17.08 21.86 -4.42
N GLY A 592 -16.44 22.08 -5.57
CA GLY A 592 -16.06 23.42 -6.04
C GLY A 592 -14.77 23.95 -5.39
N VAL A 593 -14.00 23.06 -4.74
CA VAL A 593 -12.76 23.40 -4.03
C VAL A 593 -11.61 23.49 -5.03
N VAL A 594 -10.82 24.55 -4.96
CA VAL A 594 -9.56 24.65 -5.71
C VAL A 594 -8.51 23.82 -4.98
N CYS A 595 -8.11 22.69 -5.57
CA CYS A 595 -7.12 21.78 -5.00
C CYS A 595 -5.90 21.66 -5.91
N GLY A 596 -4.70 21.68 -5.33
CA GLY A 596 -3.47 21.43 -6.08
C GLY A 596 -2.24 21.29 -5.19
N THR A 597 -1.15 20.81 -5.78
CA THR A 597 0.16 20.76 -5.13
C THR A 597 0.65 22.17 -4.81
N GLY A 598 1.08 22.37 -3.57
CA GLY A 598 1.65 23.65 -3.14
C GLY A 598 2.89 24.01 -3.94
N ASN A 599 3.14 25.31 -4.03
CA ASN A 599 4.40 25.86 -4.55
C ASN A 599 4.85 26.97 -3.60
N VAL A 600 5.30 26.56 -2.43
CA VAL A 600 5.69 27.46 -1.33
C VAL A 600 6.82 28.38 -1.81
N LEU A 601 6.73 29.66 -1.46
CA LEU A 601 7.56 30.76 -1.94
C LEU A 601 7.54 30.97 -3.48
N GLY A 602 6.73 30.22 -4.21
CA GLY A 602 6.73 30.17 -5.67
C GLY A 602 7.86 29.34 -6.29
N THR A 603 8.71 28.69 -5.48
CA THR A 603 9.90 27.96 -5.95
C THR A 603 10.09 26.57 -5.33
N GLU A 604 9.55 26.32 -4.14
CA GLU A 604 9.90 25.14 -3.34
C GLU A 604 8.99 23.93 -3.59
N GLY A 605 7.94 24.07 -4.41
CA GLY A 605 6.93 23.02 -4.55
C GLY A 605 6.18 22.77 -3.23
N PRO A 606 5.75 21.53 -2.92
CA PRO A 606 4.95 21.21 -1.73
C PRO A 606 5.75 21.11 -0.43
N ARG A 607 6.97 21.66 -0.41
CA ARG A 607 7.91 21.59 0.71
C ARG A 607 8.02 22.92 1.44
N THR A 608 8.63 22.90 2.60
CA THR A 608 9.12 24.09 3.33
C THR A 608 8.00 25.00 3.85
N ALA A 609 6.75 24.53 3.82
CA ALA A 609 5.60 25.30 4.30
C ALA A 609 5.75 25.69 5.78
N VAL A 610 6.01 24.73 6.66
CA VAL A 610 6.15 25.00 8.11
C VAL A 610 7.35 25.92 8.39
N ALA A 611 8.50 25.65 7.78
CA ALA A 611 9.72 26.46 7.94
C ALA A 611 9.51 27.92 7.46
N ALA A 612 8.91 28.11 6.29
CA ALA A 612 8.54 29.45 5.80
C ALA A 612 7.47 30.12 6.67
N GLY A 613 6.51 29.34 7.17
CA GLY A 613 5.47 29.79 8.09
C GLY A 613 6.01 30.33 9.40
N LEU A 614 7.02 29.68 9.98
CA LEU A 614 7.72 30.14 11.19
C LEU A 614 8.35 31.52 10.99
N VAL A 615 9.01 31.74 9.85
CA VAL A 615 9.56 33.06 9.49
C VAL A 615 8.45 34.10 9.36
N ARG A 616 7.35 33.78 8.69
CA ARG A 616 6.19 34.70 8.54
C ARG A 616 5.56 35.05 9.88
N ALA A 617 5.35 34.06 10.75
CA ALA A 617 4.78 34.26 12.06
C ALA A 617 5.68 35.14 12.95
N HIS A 618 7.01 35.00 12.81
CA HIS A 618 7.96 35.87 13.49
C HIS A 618 7.92 37.31 13.00
N ALA A 619 7.89 37.52 11.67
CA ALA A 619 7.82 38.86 11.08
C ALA A 619 6.51 39.61 11.41
N ALA A 620 5.41 38.88 11.63
CA ALA A 620 4.12 39.46 11.98
C ALA A 620 4.00 39.89 13.46
N ARG A 621 4.94 39.50 14.33
CA ARG A 621 4.94 39.93 15.74
C ARG A 621 5.54 41.34 15.86
N PRO A 622 4.87 42.30 16.53
CA PRO A 622 5.46 43.61 16.76
C PRO A 622 6.76 43.46 17.57
N VAL A 623 7.82 44.12 17.09
CA VAL A 623 9.12 44.15 17.76
C VAL A 623 8.93 44.87 19.10
N GLU A 624 9.05 44.16 20.22
CA GLU A 624 9.25 44.81 21.51
C GLU A 624 10.58 45.56 21.45
N CYS A 625 10.51 46.91 21.46
CA CYS A 625 11.68 47.74 21.69
C CYS A 625 12.27 47.37 23.05
N PRO A 626 13.61 47.16 23.17
CA PRO A 626 14.23 47.11 24.47
C PRO A 626 13.97 48.44 25.17
N THR A 627 13.26 48.42 26.29
CA THR A 627 13.23 49.55 27.22
C THR A 627 14.66 49.77 27.69
N GLY A 628 15.21 50.94 27.37
CA GLY A 628 16.61 51.31 27.61
C GLY A 628 16.99 51.54 29.06
#